data_AF-A0A7C1EYC6-F1
#
_entry.id   AF-A0A7C1EYC6-F1
#
_cell.length_a   1.000
_cell.length_b   1.000
_cell.length_c   1.000
_cell.angle_alpha   90.00
_cell.angle_beta   90.00
_cell.angle_gamma   90.00
#
_symmetry.space_group_name_H-M   'P 1'
#
loop_
_entity.id
_entity.type
_entity.pdbx_description
1 polymer ?
#
loop_
_entity_poly.entity_id
_entity_poly.type
_entity_poly.pdbx_seq_one_letter_code
_entity_poly.pdbx_strand_id
1 'polypeptide(L)'
;MKYINPEEIKKFTKDDWKNLIYFLGLELNAAKRYELFISLIKDPDINRTLEGIKRNEEEHIEKAISLLKQFSDINAPQGFRTLLALMEINLDFEERAIKVYQGFANASNDPALKELYNSLVKAEMGHLNIFRKYIDDIKNQQLDVIFYCPVCGWDINFGKNPKEGDKNCCQRCGTHVEIFINNGDYEIKEVK
;
A
#
# COMPACT_ATOMS: atom_id res chain seq x y z
N MET A 1 11.01 -14.98 18.02
CA MET A 1 9.63 -15.03 17.48
C MET A 1 9.50 -16.31 16.66
N LYS A 2 8.44 -17.11 16.78
CA LYS A 2 8.28 -18.34 15.97
C LYS A 2 7.90 -17.93 14.54
N TYR A 3 8.63 -18.45 13.55
CA TYR A 3 8.24 -18.36 12.15
C TYR A 3 6.99 -19.22 11.95
N ILE A 4 5.88 -18.60 11.57
CA ILE A 4 4.68 -19.33 11.13
C ILE A 4 4.91 -19.63 9.66
N ASN A 5 5.04 -20.91 9.29
CA ASN A 5 5.01 -21.28 7.88
C ASN A 5 3.60 -20.95 7.37
N PRO A 6 3.44 -20.04 6.40
CA PRO A 6 2.13 -19.70 5.87
C PRO A 6 1.31 -20.91 5.41
N GLU A 7 1.94 -21.99 4.95
CA GLU A 7 1.27 -23.25 4.58
C GLU A 7 0.52 -23.93 5.75
N GLU A 8 0.82 -23.56 6.99
CA GLU A 8 0.14 -24.08 8.19
C GLU A 8 -1.21 -23.40 8.45
N ILE A 9 -1.50 -22.26 7.80
CA ILE A 9 -2.76 -21.52 7.96
C ILE A 9 -3.83 -22.16 7.06
N LYS A 10 -4.60 -23.08 7.66
CA LYS A 10 -5.62 -23.88 6.95
C LYS A 10 -6.90 -23.12 6.60
N LYS A 11 -7.18 -22.01 7.28
CA LYS A 11 -8.38 -21.19 7.07
C LYS A 11 -8.05 -19.72 7.31
N PHE A 12 -8.15 -18.93 6.25
CA PHE A 12 -7.97 -17.48 6.29
C PHE A 12 -9.33 -16.82 6.08
N THR A 13 -9.73 -15.96 7.00
CA THR A 13 -11.06 -15.32 7.02
C THR A 13 -10.99 -13.87 6.56
N LYS A 14 -12.16 -13.28 6.32
CA LYS A 14 -12.28 -11.83 6.04
C LYS A 14 -11.80 -10.96 7.20
N ASP A 15 -11.94 -11.44 8.44
CA ASP A 15 -11.44 -10.70 9.60
C ASP A 15 -9.92 -10.85 9.74
N ASP A 16 -9.35 -12.00 9.37
CA ASP A 16 -7.89 -12.16 9.27
C ASP A 16 -7.29 -11.22 8.22
N TRP A 17 -7.98 -11.03 7.09
CA TRP A 17 -7.60 -10.04 6.07
C TRP A 17 -7.53 -8.62 6.64
N LYS A 18 -8.59 -8.17 7.33
CA LYS A 18 -8.63 -6.85 7.97
C LYS A 18 -7.52 -6.69 9.01
N ASN A 19 -7.30 -7.73 9.83
CA ASN A 19 -6.26 -7.71 10.84
C ASN A 19 -4.86 -7.66 10.22
N LEU A 20 -4.63 -8.37 9.11
CA LEU A 20 -3.37 -8.38 8.38
C LEU A 20 -3.08 -7.01 7.72
N ILE A 21 -4.09 -6.40 7.11
CA ILE A 21 -4.05 -5.03 6.58
C ILE A 21 -3.70 -4.05 7.70
N TYR A 22 -4.42 -4.13 8.82
CA TYR A 22 -4.20 -3.25 9.95
C TYR A 22 -2.79 -3.42 10.53
N PHE A 23 -2.34 -4.67 10.69
CA PHE A 23 -0.98 -5.01 11.11
C PHE A 23 0.07 -4.40 10.17
N LEU A 24 -0.03 -4.62 8.85
CA LEU A 24 0.91 -4.03 7.90
C LEU A 24 0.93 -2.50 7.99
N GLY A 25 -0.23 -1.86 8.13
CA GLY A 25 -0.33 -0.42 8.30
C GLY A 25 0.37 0.09 9.57
N LEU A 26 0.35 -0.67 10.68
CA LEU A 26 1.10 -0.33 11.89
C LEU A 26 2.60 -0.39 11.66
N GLU A 27 3.09 -1.48 11.07
CA GLU A 27 4.52 -1.71 10.87
C GLU A 27 5.13 -0.71 9.86
N LEU A 28 4.42 -0.41 8.76
CA LEU A 28 4.82 0.64 7.81
C LEU A 28 4.98 2.00 8.50
N ASN A 29 4.01 2.37 9.34
CA ASN A 29 4.05 3.63 10.08
C ASN A 29 5.16 3.64 11.15
N ALA A 30 5.42 2.52 11.81
CA ALA A 30 6.50 2.39 12.79
C ALA A 30 7.87 2.55 12.11
N ALA A 31 8.12 1.81 11.03
CA ALA A 31 9.35 1.89 10.25
C ALA A 31 9.62 3.32 9.76
N LYS A 32 8.59 3.99 9.20
CA LYS A 32 8.74 5.37 8.71
C LYS A 32 8.98 6.37 9.84
N ARG A 33 8.36 6.18 11.00
CA ARG A 33 8.57 7.02 12.18
C ARG A 33 10.00 6.92 12.69
N TYR A 34 10.54 5.71 12.79
CA TYR A 34 11.92 5.53 13.23
C TYR A 34 12.92 6.08 12.20
N GLU A 35 12.65 5.94 10.91
CA GLU A 35 13.44 6.59 9.85
C GLU A 35 13.49 8.12 10.05
N LEU A 36 12.34 8.75 10.29
CA LEU A 36 12.27 10.18 10.58
C LEU A 36 13.06 10.55 11.84
N PHE A 37 12.88 9.80 12.93
CA PHE A 37 13.58 10.08 14.19
C PHE A 37 15.09 9.99 14.06
N ILE A 38 15.60 8.98 13.35
CA ILE A 38 17.03 8.85 13.04
C ILE A 38 17.56 10.08 12.29
N SER A 39 16.76 10.65 11.37
CA SER A 39 17.16 11.86 10.63
C SER A 39 17.20 13.14 11.47
N LEU A 40 16.47 13.17 12.60
CA LEU A 40 16.33 14.34 13.47
C LEU A 40 17.23 14.29 14.70
N ILE A 41 17.51 13.09 15.21
CA ILE A 41 18.28 12.88 16.44
C ILE A 41 19.77 12.82 16.10
N LYS A 42 20.58 13.59 16.82
CA LYS A 42 22.05 13.63 16.63
C LYS A 42 22.82 12.66 17.52
N ASP A 43 22.15 12.06 18.49
CA ASP A 43 22.77 11.14 19.44
C ASP A 43 23.05 9.78 18.77
N PRO A 44 24.31 9.34 18.70
CA PRO A 44 24.68 8.13 17.97
C PRO A 44 24.19 6.83 18.62
N ASP A 45 24.03 6.81 19.94
CA ASP A 45 23.59 5.60 20.66
C ASP A 45 22.07 5.42 20.56
N ILE A 46 21.32 6.52 20.61
CA ILE A 46 19.89 6.51 20.29
C ILE A 46 19.68 6.08 18.83
N ASN A 47 20.43 6.65 17.89
CA ASN A 47 20.29 6.28 16.47
C ASN A 47 20.59 4.81 16.21
N ARG A 48 21.65 4.25 16.82
CA ARG A 48 21.95 2.81 16.71
C ARG A 48 20.80 1.94 17.23
N THR A 49 20.17 2.35 18.32
CA THR A 49 19.00 1.67 18.89
C THR A 49 17.81 1.74 17.94
N LEU A 50 17.49 2.93 17.44
CA LEU A 50 16.38 3.16 16.51
C LEU A 50 16.56 2.42 15.20
N GLU A 51 17.78 2.33 14.67
CA GLU A 51 18.08 1.51 13.49
C GLU A 51 17.79 0.03 13.73
N GLY A 52 18.17 -0.49 14.91
CA GLY A 52 17.86 -1.86 15.30
C GLY A 52 16.36 -2.12 15.35
N ILE A 53 15.59 -1.21 15.93
CA ILE A 53 14.13 -1.32 15.99
C ILE A 53 13.53 -1.21 14.58
N LYS A 54 13.96 -0.23 13.77
CA LYS A 54 13.50 -0.04 12.39
C LYS A 54 13.69 -1.33 11.56
N ARG A 55 14.87 -1.98 11.65
CA ARG A 55 15.13 -3.26 10.97
C ARG A 55 14.15 -4.35 11.38
N ASN A 56 13.80 -4.43 12.67
CA ASN A 56 12.79 -5.39 13.12
C ASN A 56 11.41 -5.10 12.52
N GLU A 57 11.00 -3.83 12.44
CA GLU A 57 9.72 -3.47 11.81
C GLU A 57 9.74 -3.76 10.29
N GLU A 58 10.89 -3.56 9.62
CA GLU A 58 11.09 -3.96 8.23
C GLU A 58 10.93 -5.48 8.03
N GLU A 59 11.47 -6.30 8.94
CA GLU A 59 11.22 -7.75 8.93
C GLU A 59 9.75 -8.10 9.18
N HIS A 60 9.04 -7.34 10.02
CA HIS A 60 7.59 -7.52 10.23
C HIS A 60 6.79 -7.19 8.97
N ILE A 61 7.15 -6.10 8.28
CA ILE A 61 6.58 -5.69 6.99
C ILE A 61 6.77 -6.80 5.95
N GLU A 62 7.98 -7.36 5.83
CA GLU A 62 8.27 -8.43 4.87
C GLU A 62 7.39 -9.67 5.13
N LYS A 63 7.23 -10.06 6.40
CA LYS A 63 6.35 -11.17 6.78
C LYS A 63 4.89 -10.88 6.46
N ALA A 64 4.41 -9.67 6.75
CA ALA A 64 3.06 -9.24 6.44
C ALA A 64 2.80 -9.27 4.91
N ILE A 65 3.72 -8.74 4.12
CA ILE A 65 3.65 -8.76 2.65
C ILE A 65 3.65 -10.19 2.12
N SER A 66 4.47 -11.07 2.67
CA SER A 66 4.47 -12.49 2.30
C SER A 66 3.10 -13.13 2.55
N LEU A 67 2.49 -12.87 3.71
CA LEU A 67 1.15 -13.36 4.03
C LEU A 67 0.08 -12.74 3.11
N LEU A 68 0.18 -11.44 2.79
CA LEU A 68 -0.73 -10.78 1.85
C LEU A 68 -0.68 -11.42 0.47
N LYS A 69 0.51 -11.71 -0.05
CA LYS A 69 0.68 -12.36 -1.36
C LYS A 69 0.06 -13.76 -1.40
N GLN A 70 0.08 -14.46 -0.27
CA GLN A 70 -0.47 -15.81 -0.15
C GLN A 70 -1.98 -15.85 0.12
N PHE A 71 -2.48 -14.95 0.96
CA PHE A 71 -3.85 -14.94 1.48
C PHE A 71 -4.71 -13.80 0.95
N SER A 72 -4.20 -13.04 -0.02
CA SER A 72 -4.95 -12.02 -0.78
C SER A 72 -6.36 -12.49 -1.07
N ASP A 73 -7.34 -11.65 -0.72
CA ASP A 73 -8.77 -11.92 -0.82
C ASP A 73 -9.11 -12.69 -2.11
N ILE A 74 -9.89 -13.76 -1.99
CA ILE A 74 -10.44 -14.55 -3.12
C ILE A 74 -11.24 -13.63 -4.07
N ASN A 75 -11.62 -12.44 -3.58
CA ASN A 75 -12.34 -11.42 -4.33
C ASN A 75 -11.46 -10.33 -4.97
N ALA A 76 -10.15 -10.29 -4.70
CA ALA A 76 -9.26 -9.36 -5.40
C ALA A 76 -9.14 -9.79 -6.87
N PRO A 77 -9.46 -8.90 -7.84
CA PRO A 77 -9.27 -9.23 -9.24
C PRO A 77 -7.81 -9.60 -9.52
N GLN A 78 -7.63 -10.57 -10.42
CA GLN A 78 -6.32 -11.07 -10.77
C GLN A 78 -5.41 -9.91 -11.21
N GLY A 79 -4.18 -9.90 -10.71
CA GLY A 79 -3.18 -8.88 -11.05
C GLY A 79 -3.20 -7.62 -10.17
N PHE A 80 -4.12 -7.51 -9.20
CA PHE A 80 -4.26 -6.33 -8.34
C PHE A 80 -4.16 -6.63 -6.84
N ARG A 81 -3.65 -7.79 -6.43
CA ARG A 81 -3.69 -8.24 -5.03
C ARG A 81 -3.00 -7.28 -4.07
N THR A 82 -1.72 -7.01 -4.30
CA THR A 82 -0.92 -6.11 -3.46
C THR A 82 -1.45 -4.69 -3.57
N LEU A 83 -1.80 -4.24 -4.79
CA LEU A 83 -2.33 -2.89 -4.98
C LEU A 83 -3.62 -2.67 -4.17
N LEU A 84 -4.57 -3.61 -4.25
CA LEU A 84 -5.84 -3.51 -3.52
C LEU A 84 -5.59 -3.48 -2.01
N ALA A 85 -4.73 -4.35 -1.48
CA ALA A 85 -4.38 -4.35 -0.07
C ALA A 85 -3.82 -3.00 0.38
N LEU A 86 -2.89 -2.43 -0.39
CA LEU A 86 -2.31 -1.11 -0.10
C LEU A 86 -3.36 0.00 -0.15
N MET A 87 -4.31 -0.03 -1.09
CA MET A 87 -5.40 0.95 -1.12
C MET A 87 -6.32 0.80 0.10
N GLU A 88 -6.63 -0.42 0.53
CA GLU A 88 -7.45 -0.68 1.72
C GLU A 88 -6.76 -0.25 3.03
N ILE A 89 -5.44 -0.41 3.14
CA ILE A 89 -4.64 0.11 4.27
C ILE A 89 -4.77 1.63 4.35
N ASN A 90 -4.59 2.32 3.23
CA ASN A 90 -4.68 3.78 3.20
C ASN A 90 -6.11 4.24 3.50
N LEU A 91 -7.13 3.57 2.96
CA LEU A 91 -8.52 3.88 3.26
C LEU A 91 -8.81 3.83 4.76
N ASP A 92 -8.40 2.75 5.44
CA ASP A 92 -8.59 2.60 6.89
C ASP A 92 -7.82 3.69 7.68
N PHE A 93 -6.63 4.06 7.22
CA PHE A 93 -5.86 5.14 7.83
C PHE A 93 -6.60 6.48 7.74
N GLU A 94 -7.11 6.85 6.57
CA GLU A 94 -7.84 8.11 6.38
C GLU A 94 -9.12 8.17 7.22
N GLU A 95 -9.88 7.06 7.30
CA GLU A 95 -11.08 7.01 8.15
C GLU A 95 -10.78 7.25 9.63
N ARG A 96 -9.62 6.78 10.11
CA ARG A 96 -9.16 7.02 11.48
C ARG A 96 -8.65 8.45 11.66
N ALA A 97 -7.86 8.96 10.70
CA ALA A 97 -7.32 10.32 10.74
C ALA A 97 -8.45 11.36 10.83
N ILE A 98 -9.51 11.22 10.03
CA ILE A 98 -10.71 12.07 10.09
C ILE A 98 -11.30 12.09 11.50
N LYS A 99 -11.50 10.93 12.12
CA LYS A 99 -12.08 10.83 13.48
C LYS A 99 -11.19 11.51 14.52
N VAL A 100 -9.87 11.31 14.41
CA VAL A 100 -8.88 11.89 15.32
C VAL A 100 -8.86 13.42 15.20
N TYR A 101 -8.69 13.95 13.98
CA TYR A 101 -8.64 15.40 13.76
C TYR A 101 -9.96 16.09 14.07
N GLN A 102 -11.10 15.44 13.79
CA GLN A 102 -12.40 15.96 14.22
C GLN A 102 -12.50 16.03 15.76
N GLY A 103 -11.98 15.02 16.45
CA GLY A 103 -11.86 15.03 17.91
C GLY A 103 -11.01 16.21 18.41
N PHE A 104 -9.87 16.46 17.77
CA PHE A 104 -9.00 17.60 18.11
C PHE A 104 -9.67 18.95 17.85
N ALA A 105 -10.36 19.10 16.72
CA ALA A 105 -11.12 20.32 16.39
C ALA A 105 -12.22 20.60 17.42
N ASN A 106 -12.89 19.55 17.90
CA ASN A 106 -13.96 19.67 18.89
C ASN A 106 -13.43 20.01 20.28
N ALA A 107 -12.26 19.49 20.65
CA ALA A 107 -11.63 19.72 21.95
C ALA A 107 -10.85 21.05 22.02
N SER A 108 -10.47 21.64 20.89
CA SER A 108 -9.70 22.88 20.85
C SER A 108 -10.54 24.10 21.16
N ASN A 109 -10.10 24.88 22.16
CA ASN A 109 -10.64 26.22 22.45
C ASN A 109 -9.93 27.34 21.65
N ASP A 110 -8.77 27.06 21.08
CA ASP A 110 -8.02 28.00 20.26
C ASP A 110 -8.60 28.01 18.82
N PRO A 111 -9.05 29.17 18.29
CA PRO A 111 -9.65 29.26 16.97
C PRO A 111 -8.70 28.85 15.82
N ALA A 112 -7.40 29.18 15.92
CA ALA A 112 -6.44 28.89 14.87
C ALA A 112 -6.12 27.39 14.81
N LEU A 113 -5.96 26.74 15.97
CA LEU A 113 -5.80 25.28 16.01
C LEU A 113 -7.08 24.56 15.53
N LYS A 114 -8.26 25.08 15.87
CA LYS A 114 -9.53 24.52 15.39
C LYS A 114 -9.65 24.62 13.88
N GLU A 115 -9.27 25.75 13.29
CA GLU A 115 -9.22 25.94 11.84
C GLU A 115 -8.24 24.96 11.17
N LEU A 116 -7.03 24.82 11.73
CA LEU A 116 -6.05 23.84 11.26
C LEU A 116 -6.64 22.42 11.25
N TYR A 117 -7.19 21.95 12.37
CA TYR A 117 -7.75 20.60 12.44
C TYR A 117 -8.92 20.39 11.48
N ASN A 118 -9.80 21.38 11.31
CA ASN A 118 -10.88 21.32 10.31
C ASN A 118 -10.33 21.25 8.87
N SER A 119 -9.23 21.96 8.58
CA SER A 119 -8.56 21.88 7.28
C SER A 119 -7.97 20.49 7.02
N LEU A 120 -7.38 19.86 8.04
CA LEU A 120 -6.88 18.50 7.98
C LEU A 120 -8.01 17.50 7.73
N VAL A 121 -9.13 17.60 8.48
CA VAL A 121 -10.32 16.77 8.23
C VAL A 121 -10.78 16.86 6.78
N LYS A 122 -10.82 18.08 6.20
CA LYS A 122 -11.20 18.28 4.80
C LYS A 122 -10.22 17.61 3.83
N ALA A 123 -8.91 17.69 4.09
CA ALA A 123 -7.90 17.04 3.28
C ALA A 123 -8.04 15.51 3.33
N GLU A 124 -8.16 14.93 4.52
CA GLU A 124 -8.28 13.47 4.67
C GLU A 124 -9.60 12.94 4.09
N MET A 125 -10.69 13.71 4.12
CA MET A 125 -11.91 13.37 3.37
C MET A 125 -11.67 13.31 1.85
N GLY A 126 -10.80 14.17 1.32
CA GLY A 126 -10.36 14.13 -0.07
C GLY A 126 -9.58 12.85 -0.37
N HIS A 127 -8.58 12.53 0.44
CA HIS A 127 -7.77 11.31 0.32
C HIS A 127 -8.64 10.04 0.42
N LEU A 128 -9.53 9.98 1.41
CA LEU A 128 -10.51 8.92 1.60
C LEU A 128 -11.29 8.63 0.31
N ASN A 129 -11.81 9.67 -0.33
CA ASN A 129 -12.59 9.51 -1.57
C ASN A 129 -11.74 9.01 -2.74
N ILE A 130 -10.47 9.42 -2.82
CA ILE A 130 -9.52 8.92 -3.82
C ILE A 130 -9.30 7.42 -3.63
N PHE A 131 -9.01 6.96 -2.41
CA PHE A 131 -8.77 5.54 -2.14
C PHE A 131 -10.03 4.70 -2.34
N ARG A 132 -11.22 5.19 -1.94
CA ARG A 132 -12.50 4.51 -2.25
C ARG A 132 -12.67 4.31 -3.75
N LYS A 133 -12.45 5.37 -4.53
CA LYS A 133 -12.53 5.29 -5.98
C LYS A 133 -11.58 4.23 -6.56
N TYR A 134 -10.31 4.21 -6.13
CA TYR A 134 -9.37 3.19 -6.62
C TYR A 134 -9.78 1.77 -6.22
N ILE A 135 -10.26 1.56 -4.99
CA ILE A 135 -10.76 0.26 -4.54
C ILE A 135 -11.95 -0.19 -5.40
N ASP A 136 -12.89 0.71 -5.66
CA ASP A 136 -14.06 0.43 -6.50
C ASP A 136 -13.65 0.15 -7.95
N ASP A 137 -12.74 0.95 -8.52
CA ASP A 137 -12.24 0.75 -9.88
C ASP A 137 -11.50 -0.58 -10.00
N ILE A 138 -10.69 -0.96 -9.00
CA ILE A 138 -10.02 -2.27 -8.97
C ILE A 138 -11.05 -3.39 -8.89
N LYS A 139 -11.93 -3.38 -7.88
CA LYS A 139 -12.92 -4.46 -7.64
C LYS A 139 -13.87 -4.65 -8.83
N ASN A 140 -14.18 -3.58 -9.56
CA ASN A 140 -15.05 -3.61 -10.74
C ASN A 140 -14.29 -3.72 -12.07
N GLN A 141 -12.97 -3.98 -12.04
CA GLN A 141 -12.12 -4.12 -13.24
C GLN A 141 -12.26 -2.92 -14.20
N GLN A 142 -12.29 -1.71 -13.63
CA GLN A 142 -12.36 -0.43 -14.33
C GLN A 142 -11.04 0.33 -14.33
N LEU A 143 -10.05 -0.13 -13.57
CA LEU A 143 -8.71 0.47 -13.54
C LEU A 143 -7.89 -0.03 -14.74
N ASP A 144 -7.31 0.90 -15.50
CA ASP A 144 -6.33 0.56 -16.55
C ASP A 144 -5.05 0.02 -15.91
N VAL A 145 -4.49 -1.03 -16.50
CA VAL A 145 -3.21 -1.62 -16.13
C VAL A 145 -2.10 -0.90 -16.90
N ILE A 146 -1.40 -0.01 -16.20
CA ILE A 146 -0.36 0.85 -16.78
C ILE A 146 0.96 0.62 -16.05
N PHE A 147 2.03 0.47 -16.80
CA PHE A 147 3.39 0.34 -16.29
C PHE A 147 4.31 1.39 -16.89
N TYR A 148 5.33 1.80 -16.13
CA TYR A 148 6.47 2.52 -16.71
C TYR A 148 7.32 1.57 -17.55
N CYS A 149 7.70 2.02 -18.75
CA CYS A 149 8.63 1.32 -19.61
C CYS A 149 9.97 1.12 -18.87
N PRO A 150 10.50 -0.11 -18.78
CA PRO A 150 11.72 -0.40 -18.04
C PRO A 150 12.98 0.24 -18.67
N VAL A 151 12.89 0.69 -19.92
CA VAL A 151 14.01 1.30 -20.66
C VAL A 151 13.99 2.82 -20.60
N CYS A 152 12.82 3.46 -20.77
CA CYS A 152 12.74 4.92 -20.92
C CYS A 152 11.76 5.63 -19.96
N GLY A 153 11.08 4.89 -19.09
CA GLY A 153 10.14 5.42 -18.11
C GLY A 153 8.81 5.96 -18.67
N TRP A 154 8.50 5.72 -19.95
CA TRP A 154 7.22 6.12 -20.56
C TRP A 154 6.10 5.14 -20.25
N ASP A 155 4.86 5.61 -20.15
CA ASP A 155 3.71 4.77 -19.84
C ASP A 155 3.41 3.75 -20.95
N ILE A 156 3.13 2.52 -20.53
CA ILE A 156 2.66 1.41 -21.36
C ILE A 156 1.33 0.95 -20.80
N ASN A 157 0.25 1.21 -21.53
CA ASN A 157 -1.12 0.90 -21.10
C ASN A 157 -1.61 -0.41 -21.74
N PHE A 158 -1.91 -1.41 -20.91
CA PHE A 158 -2.44 -2.72 -21.29
C PHE A 158 -3.99 -2.79 -21.25
N GLY A 159 -4.66 -1.68 -20.94
CA GLY A 159 -6.11 -1.59 -20.77
C GLY A 159 -6.58 -2.19 -19.44
N LYS A 160 -7.89 -2.39 -19.32
CA LYS A 160 -8.53 -2.79 -18.05
C LYS A 160 -8.42 -4.27 -17.69
N ASN A 161 -8.32 -5.13 -18.70
CA ASN A 161 -8.42 -6.59 -18.55
C ASN A 161 -7.35 -7.33 -19.35
N PRO A 162 -6.06 -7.02 -19.15
CA PRO A 162 -5.02 -7.74 -19.86
C PRO A 162 -4.90 -9.18 -19.37
N LYS A 163 -4.48 -10.05 -20.28
CA LYS A 163 -4.22 -11.45 -20.02
C LYS A 163 -2.73 -11.68 -19.92
N GLU A 164 -2.35 -12.67 -19.11
CA GLU A 164 -0.98 -13.14 -19.07
C GLU A 164 -0.50 -13.54 -20.47
N GLY A 165 0.67 -13.02 -20.86
CA GLY A 165 1.22 -13.17 -22.21
C GLY A 165 0.85 -12.05 -23.19
N ASP A 166 -0.06 -11.13 -22.84
CA ASP A 166 -0.33 -9.96 -23.68
C ASP A 166 0.95 -9.13 -23.85
N LYS A 167 1.18 -8.69 -25.09
CA LYS A 167 2.36 -7.90 -25.46
C LYS A 167 1.96 -6.48 -25.83
N ASN A 168 2.82 -5.54 -25.48
CA ASN A 168 2.67 -4.17 -25.90
C ASN A 168 4.04 -3.56 -26.25
N CYS A 169 4.03 -2.50 -27.05
CA CYS A 169 5.22 -1.79 -27.47
C CYS A 169 5.21 -0.38 -26.87
N CYS A 170 6.33 0.02 -26.28
CA CYS A 170 6.50 1.37 -25.77
C CYS A 170 6.46 2.37 -26.93
N GLN A 171 5.47 3.26 -26.91
CA GLN A 171 5.24 4.26 -27.96
C GLN A 171 6.38 5.29 -28.08
N ARG A 172 7.28 5.35 -27.09
CA ARG A 172 8.42 6.27 -27.08
C ARG A 172 9.71 5.67 -27.62
N CYS A 173 10.09 4.46 -27.19
CA CYS A 173 11.39 3.86 -27.49
C CYS A 173 11.33 2.57 -28.31
N GLY A 174 10.13 2.03 -28.58
CA GLY A 174 9.96 0.81 -29.37
C GLY A 174 10.24 -0.50 -28.63
N THR A 175 10.60 -0.47 -27.34
CA THR A 175 10.79 -1.68 -26.54
C THR A 175 9.49 -2.48 -26.44
N HIS A 176 9.57 -3.79 -26.68
CA HIS A 176 8.46 -4.71 -26.53
C HIS A 176 8.48 -5.30 -25.12
N VAL A 177 7.30 -5.34 -24.49
CA VAL A 177 7.10 -5.89 -23.16
C VAL A 177 5.94 -6.87 -23.17
N GLU A 178 6.03 -7.88 -22.30
CA GLU A 178 4.98 -8.87 -22.07
C GLU A 178 4.52 -8.76 -20.62
N ILE A 179 3.21 -8.75 -20.40
CA ILE A 179 2.62 -8.79 -19.06
C ILE A 179 2.53 -10.25 -18.58
N PHE A 180 2.83 -10.48 -17.32
CA PHE A 180 2.70 -11.78 -16.66
C PHE A 180 2.20 -11.61 -15.23
N ILE A 181 1.82 -12.71 -14.60
CA ILE A 181 1.28 -12.68 -13.25
C ILE A 181 2.27 -13.33 -12.28
N ASN A 182 2.67 -12.58 -11.27
CA ASN A 182 3.57 -13.05 -10.24
C ASN A 182 2.92 -12.88 -8.88
N ASN A 183 2.73 -13.98 -8.14
CA ASN A 183 2.02 -13.98 -6.86
C ASN A 183 0.65 -13.27 -6.90
N GLY A 184 0.02 -13.28 -8.09
CA GLY A 184 -1.27 -12.67 -8.37
C GLY A 184 -1.28 -11.15 -8.50
N ASP A 185 -0.12 -10.51 -8.67
CA ASP A 185 0.04 -9.14 -9.16
C ASP A 185 0.47 -9.14 -10.62
N TYR A 186 0.08 -8.11 -11.37
CA TYR A 186 0.59 -7.88 -12.72
C TYR A 186 2.03 -7.38 -12.65
N GLU A 187 2.88 -7.96 -13.49
CA GLU A 187 4.24 -7.51 -13.73
C GLU A 187 4.53 -7.49 -15.24
N ILE A 188 5.59 -6.78 -15.64
CA ILE A 188 6.03 -6.75 -17.05
C ILE A 188 7.49 -7.19 -17.16
N LYS A 189 7.81 -7.84 -18.27
CA LYS A 189 9.19 -8.20 -18.66
C LYS A 189 9.46 -7.76 -20.09
N GLU A 190 10.70 -7.38 -20.37
CA GLU A 190 11.14 -7.14 -21.74
C GLU A 190 11.12 -8.44 -22.54
N VAL A 191 10.63 -8.37 -23.76
CA VAL A 191 10.69 -9.48 -24.73
C VAL A 191 11.48 -9.06 -25.95
N LYS A 192 12.38 -9.93 -26.37
CA LYS A 192 13.17 -9.76 -27.59
C LYS A 192 12.35 -10.05 -28.84
#